data_AF-A0A1H1FQ99-F1
#
_entry.id   AF-A0A1H1FQ99-F1
#
_cell.length_a   1.000
_cell.length_b   1.000
_cell.length_c   1.000
_cell.angle_alpha   90.00
_cell.angle_beta   90.00
_cell.angle_gamma   90.00
#
_symmetry.space_group_name_H-M   'P 1'
#
loop_
_entity.id
_entity.type
_entity.pdbx_description
1 polymer ?
#
loop_
_entity_poly.entity_id
_entity_poly.type
_entity_poly.pdbx_seq_one_letter_code
_entity_poly.pdbx_strand_id
1 'polypeptide(L)'
;MNVSRTARERIRAELIREITDVARRHLATHGAHGLSLRAVAREMGMVSSAIYRYFPSRDDLLTALIIDGYNAIGEAVERADATRPRDDHTGRWLAVCRASRDWALAHPHEYALLYGSPVPGYRAPRDTVGPATRATAVYGRILADAHEAGVLDPPPVGPPPPASFAADAERVRAFMPGVRDDVVARALTAWTSLFGWISFELFGQFAAVILDPAPAFDHAMRALARYVGLPGQPPRGST
;
A
#
# COMPACT_ATOMS: atom_id res chain seq x y z
N MET A 1 -19.40 -28.32 12.53
CA MET A 1 -19.70 -27.04 11.83
C MET A 1 -20.91 -27.26 10.95
N ASN A 2 -21.99 -26.49 11.13
CA ASN A 2 -23.29 -26.75 10.49
C ASN A 2 -23.34 -26.09 9.10
N VAL A 3 -23.56 -26.89 8.05
CA VAL A 3 -23.60 -26.47 6.63
C VAL A 3 -24.52 -25.27 6.38
N SER A 4 -25.65 -25.19 7.11
CA SER A 4 -26.61 -24.08 7.01
C SER A 4 -26.09 -22.75 7.58
N ARG A 5 -25.15 -22.79 8.53
CA ARG A 5 -24.47 -21.61 9.08
C ARG A 5 -23.46 -21.09 8.07
N THR A 6 -22.70 -22.00 7.46
CA THR A 6 -21.72 -21.68 6.43
C THR A 6 -22.36 -21.10 5.16
N ALA A 7 -23.53 -21.58 4.74
CA ALA A 7 -24.26 -21.00 3.60
C ALA A 7 -24.72 -19.56 3.88
N ARG A 8 -25.27 -19.29 5.07
CA ARG A 8 -25.68 -17.94 5.49
C ARG A 8 -24.50 -16.97 5.61
N GLU A 9 -23.37 -17.44 6.14
CA GLU A 9 -22.13 -16.67 6.21
C GLU A 9 -21.62 -16.29 4.81
N ARG A 10 -21.67 -17.22 3.84
CA ARG A 10 -21.27 -16.94 2.44
C ARG A 10 -22.16 -15.90 1.78
N ILE A 11 -23.49 -16.05 1.89
CA ILE A 11 -24.45 -15.08 1.34
C ILE A 11 -24.23 -13.69 1.96
N ARG A 12 -24.00 -13.63 3.28
CA ARG A 12 -23.70 -12.38 3.96
C ARG A 12 -22.42 -11.74 3.43
N ALA A 13 -21.35 -12.53 3.24
CA ALA A 13 -20.09 -12.04 2.71
C ALA A 13 -20.23 -11.55 1.26
N GLU A 14 -21.05 -12.20 0.45
CA GLU A 14 -21.35 -11.79 -0.92
C GLU A 14 -22.09 -10.46 -0.97
N LEU A 15 -23.14 -10.29 -0.15
CA LEU A 15 -23.83 -9.01 -0.03
C LEU A 15 -22.92 -7.89 0.47
N ILE A 16 -22.01 -8.18 1.42
CA ILE A 16 -21.03 -7.18 1.87
C ILE A 16 -20.13 -6.74 0.72
N ARG A 17 -19.65 -7.68 -0.11
CA ARG A 17 -18.84 -7.36 -1.31
C ARG A 17 -19.61 -6.50 -2.31
N GLU A 18 -20.86 -6.86 -2.61
CA GLU A 18 -21.69 -6.07 -3.52
C GLU A 18 -21.91 -4.63 -3.01
N ILE A 19 -22.14 -4.48 -1.69
CA ILE A 19 -22.29 -3.16 -1.06
C ILE A 19 -20.98 -2.36 -1.17
N THR A 20 -19.81 -2.96 -0.89
CA THR A 20 -18.53 -2.24 -0.97
C THR A 20 -18.15 -1.92 -2.42
N ASP A 21 -18.52 -2.75 -3.40
CA ASP A 21 -18.31 -2.48 -4.82
C ASP A 21 -19.13 -1.28 -5.31
N VAL A 22 -20.40 -1.18 -4.92
CA VAL A 22 -21.22 0.01 -5.19
C VAL A 22 -20.64 1.25 -4.51
N ALA A 23 -20.27 1.12 -3.23
CA ALA A 23 -19.70 2.22 -2.47
C ALA A 23 -18.40 2.74 -3.08
N ARG A 24 -17.56 1.86 -3.63
CA ARG A 24 -16.34 2.22 -4.36
C ARG A 24 -16.63 3.00 -5.64
N ARG A 25 -17.68 2.64 -6.39
CA ARG A 25 -18.14 3.46 -7.53
C ARG A 25 -18.62 4.84 -7.07
N HIS A 26 -19.30 4.94 -5.93
CA HIS A 26 -19.72 6.23 -5.37
C HIS A 26 -18.53 7.08 -4.94
N LEU A 27 -17.47 6.47 -4.38
CA LEU A 27 -16.21 7.15 -4.09
C LEU A 27 -15.56 7.69 -5.36
N ALA A 28 -15.59 6.91 -6.44
CA ALA A 28 -15.01 7.31 -7.71
C ALA A 28 -15.68 8.55 -8.31
N THR A 29 -17.01 8.63 -8.21
CA THR A 29 -17.79 9.71 -8.82
C THR A 29 -17.98 10.93 -7.92
N HIS A 30 -18.06 10.74 -6.59
CA HIS A 30 -18.44 11.80 -5.66
C HIS A 30 -17.41 12.05 -4.54
N GLY A 31 -16.32 11.28 -4.51
CA GLY A 31 -15.33 11.32 -3.43
C GLY A 31 -15.87 10.82 -2.09
N ALA A 32 -15.03 10.82 -1.06
CA ALA A 32 -15.39 10.35 0.28
C ALA A 32 -16.52 11.15 0.92
N HIS A 33 -16.61 12.46 0.66
CA HIS A 33 -17.68 13.31 1.19
C HIS A 33 -19.06 12.92 0.62
N GLY A 34 -19.13 12.51 -0.65
CA GLY A 34 -20.37 12.09 -1.30
C GLY A 34 -20.86 10.69 -0.93
N LEU A 35 -20.07 9.91 -0.18
CA LEU A 35 -20.44 8.54 0.18
C LEU A 35 -21.65 8.51 1.13
N SER A 36 -22.71 7.81 0.72
CA SER A 36 -23.99 7.74 1.45
C SER A 36 -24.56 6.33 1.46
N LEU A 37 -24.79 5.76 2.64
CA LEU A 37 -25.46 4.46 2.80
C LEU A 37 -26.84 4.43 2.12
N ARG A 38 -27.59 5.54 2.17
CA ARG A 38 -28.91 5.62 1.52
C ARG A 38 -28.78 5.57 0.00
N ALA A 39 -27.76 6.22 -0.57
CA ALA A 39 -27.52 6.21 -2.00
C ALA A 39 -27.07 4.82 -2.46
N VAL A 40 -26.18 4.16 -1.71
CA VAL A 40 -25.74 2.79 -1.96
C VAL A 40 -26.93 1.82 -1.88
N ALA A 41 -27.77 1.92 -0.84
CA ALA A 41 -28.95 1.07 -0.69
C ALA A 41 -29.91 1.21 -1.88
N ARG A 42 -30.14 2.44 -2.35
CA ARG A 42 -30.99 2.71 -3.51
C ARG A 42 -30.45 2.08 -4.79
N GLU A 43 -29.14 2.18 -5.04
CA GLU A 43 -28.52 1.54 -6.21
C GLU A 43 -28.59 0.01 -6.14
N MET A 44 -28.44 -0.55 -4.94
CA MET A 44 -28.59 -1.99 -4.68
C MET A 44 -30.04 -2.49 -4.72
N GLY A 45 -31.04 -1.62 -4.93
CA GLY A 45 -32.46 -2.00 -4.81
C GLY A 45 -32.87 -2.43 -3.40
N MET A 46 -32.08 -2.08 -2.38
CA MET A 46 -32.34 -2.41 -0.99
C MET A 46 -33.20 -1.36 -0.30
N VAL A 47 -34.05 -1.81 0.63
CA VAL A 47 -34.70 -0.90 1.57
C VAL A 47 -33.64 -0.18 2.39
N SER A 48 -33.76 1.14 2.55
CA SER A 48 -32.74 1.95 3.24
C SER A 48 -32.42 1.48 4.65
N SER A 49 -33.38 0.90 5.40
CA SER A 49 -33.11 0.35 6.74
C SER A 49 -32.31 -0.96 6.71
N ALA A 50 -32.35 -1.70 5.60
CA ALA A 50 -31.66 -2.99 5.48
C ALA A 50 -30.14 -2.84 5.43
N ILE A 51 -29.62 -1.77 4.82
CA ILE A 51 -28.17 -1.57 4.68
C ILE A 51 -27.49 -1.35 6.03
N TYR A 52 -28.20 -0.74 6.99
CA TYR A 52 -27.69 -0.49 8.35
C TYR A 52 -27.44 -1.77 9.15
N ARG A 53 -27.98 -2.93 8.71
CA ARG A 53 -27.66 -4.25 9.29
C ARG A 53 -26.28 -4.75 8.87
N TYR A 54 -25.71 -4.22 7.79
CA TYR A 54 -24.38 -4.56 7.28
C TYR A 54 -23.36 -3.51 7.70
N PHE A 55 -23.72 -2.23 7.55
CA PHE A 55 -22.87 -1.09 7.91
C PHE A 55 -23.67 -0.11 8.77
N PRO A 56 -23.47 -0.11 10.10
CA PRO A 56 -24.24 0.73 11.03
C PRO A 56 -24.11 2.23 10.77
N SER A 57 -23.00 2.67 10.18
CA SER A 57 -22.75 4.06 9.84
C SER A 57 -21.96 4.22 8.53
N ARG A 58 -21.88 5.45 8.04
CA ARG A 58 -21.00 5.83 6.93
C ARG A 58 -19.54 5.52 7.25
N ASP A 59 -19.13 5.70 8.50
CA ASP A 59 -17.74 5.52 8.92
C ASP A 59 -17.39 4.02 8.99
N ASP A 60 -18.34 3.14 9.32
CA ASP A 60 -18.16 1.69 9.21
C ASP A 60 -17.95 1.26 7.75
N LEU A 61 -18.71 1.85 6.81
CA LEU A 61 -18.51 1.60 5.39
C LEU A 61 -17.16 2.14 4.90
N LEU A 62 -16.75 3.35 5.31
CA LEU A 62 -15.43 3.89 5.00
C LEU A 62 -14.30 3.02 5.55
N THR A 63 -14.44 2.55 6.79
CA THR A 63 -13.48 1.65 7.42
C THR A 63 -13.30 0.38 6.60
N ALA A 64 -14.40 -0.24 6.17
CA ALA A 64 -14.35 -1.43 5.32
C ALA A 64 -13.66 -1.16 3.98
N LEU A 65 -13.96 -0.04 3.32
CA LEU A 65 -13.30 0.35 2.06
C LEU A 65 -11.80 0.62 2.23
N ILE A 66 -11.39 1.20 3.36
CA ILE A 66 -9.97 1.41 3.71
C ILE A 66 -9.27 0.07 3.95
N ILE A 67 -9.90 -0.83 4.70
CA ILE A 67 -9.36 -2.19 4.93
C ILE A 67 -9.21 -2.94 3.61
N ASP A 68 -10.23 -2.90 2.75
CA ASP A 68 -10.20 -3.54 1.43
C ASP A 68 -9.08 -2.95 0.55
N GLY A 69 -8.92 -1.62 0.52
CA GLY A 69 -7.86 -0.95 -0.21
C GLY A 69 -6.46 -1.34 0.27
N TYR A 70 -6.23 -1.33 1.58
CA TYR A 70 -4.96 -1.77 2.17
C TYR A 70 -4.67 -3.25 1.92
N ASN A 71 -5.70 -4.10 1.96
CA ASN A 71 -5.56 -5.50 1.60
C ASN A 71 -5.20 -5.67 0.13
N ALA A 72 -5.81 -4.91 -0.76
CA ALA A 72 -5.57 -5.01 -2.20
C ALA A 72 -4.14 -4.63 -2.58
N ILE A 73 -3.61 -3.51 -2.07
CA ILE A 73 -2.19 -3.14 -2.29
C ILE A 73 -1.23 -4.13 -1.61
N GLY A 74 -1.55 -4.59 -0.40
CA GLY A 74 -0.78 -5.60 0.32
C GLY A 74 -0.65 -6.89 -0.50
N GLU A 75 -1.77 -7.41 -1.02
CA GLU A 75 -1.77 -8.58 -1.88
C GLU A 75 -1.01 -8.38 -3.20
N ALA A 76 -1.14 -7.21 -3.83
CA ALA A 76 -0.42 -6.91 -5.06
C ALA A 76 1.11 -6.99 -4.85
N VAL A 77 1.58 -6.39 -3.76
CA VAL A 77 2.99 -6.40 -3.37
C VAL A 77 3.46 -7.80 -2.95
N GLU A 78 2.68 -8.52 -2.14
CA GLU A 78 2.99 -9.90 -1.73
C GLU A 78 3.09 -10.84 -2.95
N ARG A 79 2.17 -10.75 -3.90
CA ARG A 79 2.22 -11.53 -5.15
C ARG A 79 3.46 -11.19 -5.97
N ALA A 80 3.81 -9.91 -6.08
CA ALA A 80 4.98 -9.48 -6.85
C ALA A 80 6.30 -9.98 -6.23
N ASP A 81 6.43 -9.90 -4.90
CA ASP A 81 7.57 -10.45 -4.13
C ASP A 81 7.74 -11.95 -4.39
N ALA A 82 6.64 -12.70 -4.39
CA ALA A 82 6.63 -14.14 -4.61
C ALA A 82 7.05 -14.57 -6.03
N THR A 83 7.05 -13.67 -7.01
CA THR A 83 7.50 -13.99 -8.38
C THR A 83 9.02 -13.98 -8.55
N ARG A 84 9.77 -13.61 -7.52
CA ARG A 84 11.22 -13.41 -7.58
C ARG A 84 11.97 -14.37 -6.65
N PRO A 85 13.17 -14.84 -7.04
CA PRO A 85 14.04 -15.58 -6.13
C PRO A 85 14.34 -14.79 -4.85
N ARG A 86 14.45 -15.47 -3.70
CA ARG A 86 14.63 -14.81 -2.40
C ARG A 86 15.92 -13.98 -2.30
N ASP A 87 16.96 -14.42 -2.99
CA ASP A 87 18.28 -13.79 -3.12
C ASP A 87 18.34 -12.66 -4.17
N ASP A 88 17.31 -12.50 -5.01
CA ASP A 88 17.17 -11.36 -5.92
C ASP A 88 16.59 -10.14 -5.18
N HIS A 89 17.29 -9.63 -4.16
CA HIS A 89 16.78 -8.56 -3.29
C HIS A 89 16.40 -7.29 -4.08
N THR A 90 17.22 -6.89 -5.06
CA THR A 90 16.97 -5.71 -5.90
C THR A 90 15.82 -5.96 -6.88
N GLY A 91 15.73 -7.15 -7.49
CA GLY A 91 14.60 -7.48 -8.36
C GLY A 91 13.29 -7.58 -7.58
N ARG A 92 13.31 -8.11 -6.36
CA ARG A 92 12.18 -8.11 -5.41
C ARG A 92 11.73 -6.69 -5.10
N TRP A 93 12.65 -5.82 -4.70
CA TRP A 93 12.38 -4.40 -4.44
C TRP A 93 11.68 -3.73 -5.64
N LEU A 94 12.23 -3.88 -6.85
CA LEU A 94 11.65 -3.28 -8.04
C LEU A 94 10.29 -3.87 -8.39
N ALA A 95 10.09 -5.18 -8.20
CA ALA A 95 8.81 -5.83 -8.44
C ALA A 95 7.73 -5.29 -7.52
N VAL A 96 8.01 -5.11 -6.22
CA VAL A 96 7.04 -4.59 -5.26
C VAL A 96 6.72 -3.11 -5.47
N CYS A 97 7.72 -2.29 -5.83
CA CYS A 97 7.50 -0.89 -6.19
C CYS A 97 6.58 -0.77 -7.41
N ARG A 98 6.84 -1.55 -8.47
CA ARG A 98 5.99 -1.59 -9.68
C ARG A 98 4.58 -2.04 -9.35
N ALA A 99 4.43 -3.10 -8.58
CA ALA A 99 3.11 -3.58 -8.18
C ALA A 99 2.30 -2.54 -7.39
N SER A 100 2.98 -1.75 -6.53
CA SER A 100 2.34 -0.65 -5.81
C SER A 100 1.85 0.45 -6.76
N ARG A 101 2.69 0.84 -7.74
CA ARG A 101 2.31 1.81 -8.78
C ARG A 101 1.18 1.30 -9.66
N ASP A 102 1.29 0.07 -10.17
CA ASP A 102 0.32 -0.53 -11.09
C ASP A 102 -1.06 -0.66 -10.41
N TRP A 103 -1.09 -1.09 -9.15
CA TRP A 103 -2.32 -1.10 -8.36
C TRP A 103 -2.90 0.32 -8.19
N ALA A 104 -2.07 1.29 -7.84
CA ALA A 104 -2.50 2.66 -7.63
C ALA A 104 -3.10 3.29 -8.91
N LEU A 105 -2.49 3.04 -10.08
CA LEU A 105 -2.98 3.50 -11.38
C LEU A 105 -4.27 2.80 -11.80
N ALA A 106 -4.44 1.52 -11.47
CA ALA A 106 -5.67 0.78 -11.73
C ALA A 106 -6.81 1.17 -10.78
N HIS A 107 -6.48 1.64 -9.57
CA HIS A 107 -7.42 1.94 -8.49
C HIS A 107 -7.23 3.37 -7.92
N PRO A 108 -7.28 4.43 -8.74
CA PRO A 108 -6.88 5.78 -8.32
C PRO A 108 -7.73 6.35 -7.17
N HIS A 109 -9.02 6.00 -7.12
CA HIS A 109 -9.92 6.46 -6.07
C HIS A 109 -9.73 5.72 -4.74
N GLU A 110 -9.36 4.44 -4.79
CA GLU A 110 -8.97 3.68 -3.59
C GLU A 110 -7.63 4.18 -3.08
N TYR A 111 -6.65 4.40 -3.98
CA TYR A 111 -5.38 5.02 -3.62
C TYR A 111 -5.59 6.38 -2.94
N ALA A 112 -6.44 7.25 -3.50
CA ALA A 112 -6.75 8.56 -2.91
C ALA A 112 -7.40 8.45 -1.53
N LEU A 113 -8.19 7.40 -1.28
CA LEU A 113 -8.79 7.16 0.04
C LEU A 113 -7.72 6.79 1.09
N LEU A 114 -6.66 6.07 0.70
CA LEU A 114 -5.61 5.61 1.60
C LEU A 114 -4.50 6.66 1.80
N TYR A 115 -4.05 7.29 0.72
CA TYR A 115 -2.83 8.12 0.68
C TYR A 115 -3.08 9.57 0.25
N GLY A 116 -4.33 9.95 0.01
CA GLY A 116 -4.73 11.30 -0.35
C GLY A 116 -5.15 12.17 0.85
N SER A 117 -6.01 13.14 0.58
CA SER A 117 -6.52 14.05 1.62
C SER A 117 -7.33 13.29 2.68
N PRO A 118 -7.08 13.53 3.98
CA PRO A 118 -7.87 12.93 5.05
C PRO A 118 -9.36 13.24 4.90
N VAL A 119 -10.23 12.27 5.22
CA VAL A 119 -11.68 12.46 5.21
C VAL A 119 -12.10 13.28 6.46
N PRO A 120 -12.69 14.48 6.31
CA PRO A 120 -13.09 15.29 7.46
C PRO A 120 -14.04 14.55 8.40
N GLY A 121 -13.76 14.61 9.70
CA GLY A 121 -14.59 14.00 10.75
C GLY A 121 -14.39 12.49 10.94
N TYR A 122 -13.75 11.80 10.00
CA TYR A 122 -13.47 10.37 10.11
C TYR A 122 -12.19 10.11 10.92
N ARG A 123 -12.22 9.08 11.77
CA ARG A 123 -11.05 8.58 12.48
C ARG A 123 -10.93 7.08 12.26
N ALA A 124 -9.85 6.65 11.60
CA ALA A 124 -9.61 5.24 11.35
C ALA A 124 -9.50 4.44 12.66
N PRO A 125 -10.27 3.37 12.84
CA PRO A 125 -10.14 2.49 13.99
C PRO A 125 -8.86 1.64 13.92
N ARG A 126 -8.49 1.03 15.06
CA ARG A 126 -7.23 0.26 15.20
C ARG A 126 -7.16 -0.99 14.33
N ASP A 127 -8.29 -1.54 13.93
CA ASP A 127 -8.39 -2.69 13.03
C ASP A 127 -7.81 -2.39 11.63
N THR A 128 -7.74 -1.13 11.21
CA THR A 128 -7.09 -0.72 9.96
C THR A 128 -5.57 -0.90 9.97
N VAL A 129 -4.93 -0.97 11.16
CA VAL A 129 -3.47 -1.01 11.30
C VAL A 129 -2.86 -2.28 10.69
N GLY A 130 -3.48 -3.44 10.93
CA GLY A 130 -3.01 -4.71 10.37
C GLY A 130 -2.93 -4.66 8.84
N PRO A 131 -4.05 -4.42 8.14
CA PRO A 131 -4.07 -4.21 6.69
C PRO A 131 -3.08 -3.14 6.22
N ALA A 132 -3.03 -1.99 6.89
CA ALA A 132 -2.17 -0.86 6.50
C ALA A 132 -0.67 -1.22 6.46
N THR A 133 -0.24 -2.15 7.30
CA THR A 133 1.18 -2.54 7.40
C THR A 133 1.58 -3.67 6.44
N ARG A 134 0.62 -4.31 5.76
CA ARG A 134 0.91 -5.47 4.89
C ARG A 134 1.94 -5.16 3.82
N ALA A 135 1.74 -4.08 3.07
CA ALA A 135 2.68 -3.67 2.03
C ALA A 135 4.06 -3.37 2.65
N THR A 136 4.13 -2.51 3.69
CA THR A 136 5.37 -2.14 4.37
C THR A 136 6.15 -3.34 4.91
N ALA A 137 5.46 -4.36 5.42
CA ALA A 137 6.09 -5.58 5.91
C ALA A 137 6.88 -6.32 4.83
N VAL A 138 6.42 -6.30 3.57
CA VAL A 138 7.15 -6.89 2.45
C VAL A 138 8.44 -6.13 2.14
N TYR A 139 8.40 -4.79 2.11
CA TYR A 139 9.60 -3.97 1.91
C TYR A 139 10.61 -4.18 3.03
N GLY A 140 10.16 -4.18 4.29
CA GLY A 140 11.01 -4.43 5.44
C GLY A 140 11.65 -5.81 5.40
N ARG A 141 10.88 -6.84 5.02
CA ARG A 141 11.40 -8.21 4.85
C ARG A 141 12.48 -8.29 3.77
N ILE A 142 12.33 -7.62 2.63
CA ILE A 142 13.36 -7.57 1.58
C ILE A 142 14.69 -7.02 2.13
N LEU A 143 14.63 -5.96 2.94
CA LEU A 143 15.82 -5.36 3.57
C LEU A 143 16.40 -6.25 4.68
N ALA A 144 15.56 -6.90 5.48
CA ALA A 144 16.01 -7.88 6.47
C ALA A 144 16.73 -9.06 5.81
N ASP A 145 16.16 -9.62 4.73
CA ASP A 145 16.78 -10.71 3.99
C ASP A 145 18.16 -10.29 3.43
N ALA A 146 18.27 -9.06 2.90
CA ALA A 146 19.53 -8.53 2.37
C ALA A 146 20.56 -8.25 3.49
N HIS A 147 20.09 -7.85 4.67
CA HIS A 147 20.93 -7.67 5.85
C HIS A 147 21.50 -9.01 6.35
N GLU A 148 20.64 -10.02 6.47
CA GLU A 148 21.02 -11.37 6.89
C GLU A 148 22.02 -12.00 5.93
N ALA A 149 21.84 -11.77 4.62
CA ALA A 149 22.79 -12.19 3.60
C ALA A 149 24.11 -11.39 3.58
N GLY A 150 24.22 -10.31 4.36
CA GLY A 150 25.42 -9.46 4.42
C GLY A 150 25.68 -8.64 3.14
N VAL A 151 24.64 -8.43 2.32
CA VAL A 151 24.76 -7.75 1.01
C VAL A 151 24.25 -6.30 1.02
N LEU A 152 23.78 -5.80 2.17
CA LEU A 152 23.45 -4.39 2.34
C LEU A 152 24.72 -3.54 2.47
N ASP A 153 24.94 -2.66 1.50
CA ASP A 153 26.06 -1.73 1.44
C ASP A 153 25.55 -0.31 1.08
N PRO A 154 24.99 0.44 2.05
CA PRO A 154 24.46 1.77 1.80
C PRO A 154 25.61 2.74 1.48
N PRO A 155 25.48 3.57 0.42
CA PRO A 155 26.52 4.52 0.03
C PRO A 155 26.74 5.57 1.14
N PRO A 156 27.97 6.11 1.30
CA PRO A 156 28.32 7.10 2.32
C PRO A 156 27.82 8.50 1.95
N VAL A 157 26.50 8.62 1.78
CA VAL A 157 25.81 9.85 1.37
C VAL A 157 24.78 10.26 2.42
N GLY A 158 24.71 11.56 2.72
CA GLY A 158 23.79 12.13 3.70
C GLY A 158 24.31 12.11 5.14
N PRO A 159 23.77 12.95 6.02
CA PRO A 159 24.13 12.96 7.44
C PRO A 159 23.63 11.69 8.14
N PRO A 160 24.25 11.29 9.27
CA PRO A 160 23.69 10.24 10.12
C PRO A 160 22.32 10.68 10.67
N PRO A 161 21.42 9.73 10.99
CA PRO A 161 20.16 10.06 11.65
C PRO A 161 20.40 10.79 12.98
N PRO A 162 19.56 11.76 13.36
CA PRO A 162 19.67 12.42 14.65
C PRO A 162 19.42 11.42 15.79
N ALA A 163 20.04 11.64 16.95
CA ALA A 163 19.89 10.72 18.10
C ALA A 163 18.43 10.51 18.53
N SER A 164 17.57 11.52 18.36
CA SER A 164 16.13 11.42 18.64
C SER A 164 15.39 10.40 17.78
N PHE A 165 15.95 10.01 16.63
CA PHE A 165 15.35 9.03 15.73
C PHE A 165 15.45 7.59 16.26
N ALA A 166 16.33 7.29 17.22
CA ALA A 166 16.56 5.93 17.70
C ALA A 166 15.27 5.23 18.17
N ALA A 167 14.39 5.95 18.88
CA ALA A 167 13.11 5.41 19.34
C ALA A 167 12.12 5.11 18.21
N ASP A 168 12.13 5.91 17.14
CA ASP A 168 11.33 5.65 15.94
C ASP A 168 11.92 4.53 15.10
N ALA A 169 13.25 4.46 15.01
CA ALA A 169 13.97 3.38 14.35
C ALA A 169 13.66 2.02 14.98
N GLU A 170 13.53 1.94 16.30
CA GLU A 170 13.14 0.72 17.02
C GLU A 170 11.75 0.22 16.56
N ARG A 171 10.78 1.12 16.41
CA ARG A 171 9.42 0.78 15.93
C ARG A 171 9.43 0.27 14.49
N VAL A 172 10.18 0.93 13.61
CA VAL A 172 10.28 0.55 12.19
C VAL A 172 11.03 -0.77 12.01
N ARG A 173 12.03 -1.04 12.87
CA ARG A 173 12.80 -2.29 12.88
C ARG A 173 11.95 -3.54 13.13
N ALA A 174 10.74 -3.39 13.69
CA ALA A 174 9.78 -4.50 13.77
C ALA A 174 9.47 -5.13 12.39
N PHE A 175 9.59 -4.38 11.29
CA PHE A 175 9.42 -4.87 9.93
C PHE A 175 10.73 -5.33 9.28
N MET A 176 11.88 -4.94 9.84
CA MET A 176 13.22 -5.21 9.30
C MET A 176 14.23 -5.54 10.41
N PRO A 177 14.10 -6.73 11.05
CA PRO A 177 14.94 -7.08 12.21
C PRO A 177 16.44 -7.05 11.90
N GLY A 178 17.26 -6.56 12.84
CA GLY A 178 18.73 -6.51 12.73
C GLY A 178 19.29 -5.33 11.92
N VAL A 179 18.50 -4.73 11.04
CA VAL A 179 18.94 -3.66 10.11
C VAL A 179 19.34 -2.38 10.84
N ARG A 180 20.58 -1.90 10.68
CA ARG A 180 21.14 -0.70 11.34
C ARG A 180 20.27 0.57 11.18
N ASP A 181 20.34 1.48 12.15
CA ASP A 181 19.55 2.73 12.19
C ASP A 181 19.71 3.62 10.95
N ASP A 182 20.92 3.69 10.39
CA ASP A 182 21.19 4.45 9.16
C ASP A 182 20.39 3.89 7.98
N VAL A 183 20.28 2.56 7.88
CA VAL A 183 19.48 1.91 6.84
C VAL A 183 17.99 2.04 7.13
N VAL A 184 17.55 1.97 8.39
CA VAL A 184 16.15 2.19 8.78
C VAL A 184 15.68 3.59 8.38
N ALA A 185 16.50 4.62 8.61
CA ALA A 185 16.21 5.98 8.16
C ALA A 185 16.10 6.08 6.64
N ARG A 186 17.03 5.45 5.91
CA ARG A 186 17.00 5.39 4.43
C ARG A 186 15.77 4.66 3.91
N ALA A 187 15.37 3.58 4.57
CA ALA A 187 14.19 2.81 4.20
C ALA A 187 12.90 3.64 4.36
N LEU A 188 12.81 4.44 5.42
CA LEU A 188 11.70 5.39 5.61
C LEU A 188 11.67 6.43 4.48
N THR A 189 12.82 7.01 4.12
CA THR A 189 12.92 7.94 2.98
C THR A 189 12.55 7.28 1.65
N ALA A 190 12.97 6.04 1.41
CA ALA A 190 12.63 5.32 0.20
C ALA A 190 11.13 5.00 0.12
N TRP A 191 10.52 4.59 1.25
CA TRP A 191 9.08 4.36 1.36
C TRP A 191 8.28 5.63 1.08
N THR A 192 8.62 6.76 1.73
CA THR A 192 7.91 8.03 1.49
C THR A 192 8.12 8.53 0.06
N SER A 193 9.29 8.31 -0.53
CA SER A 193 9.58 8.67 -1.92
C SER A 193 8.79 7.83 -2.92
N LEU A 194 8.59 6.53 -2.66
CA LEU A 194 7.75 5.66 -3.49
C LEU A 194 6.31 6.20 -3.57
N PHE A 195 5.66 6.40 -2.42
CA PHE A 195 4.28 6.90 -2.41
C PHE A 195 4.19 8.36 -2.82
N GLY A 196 5.21 9.19 -2.55
CA GLY A 196 5.28 10.55 -3.06
C GLY A 196 5.30 10.58 -4.58
N TRP A 197 6.10 9.72 -5.21
CA TRP A 197 6.17 9.60 -6.66
C TRP A 197 4.83 9.14 -7.25
N ILE A 198 4.21 8.09 -6.68
CA ILE A 198 2.90 7.59 -7.13
C ILE A 198 1.82 8.66 -6.98
N SER A 199 1.78 9.36 -5.85
CA SER A 199 0.85 10.47 -5.61
C SER A 199 1.05 11.62 -6.60
N PHE A 200 2.29 11.95 -6.96
CA PHE A 200 2.58 13.02 -7.93
C PHE A 200 2.12 12.65 -9.34
N GLU A 201 2.27 11.38 -9.73
CA GLU A 201 1.71 10.88 -10.99
C GLU A 201 0.17 10.93 -10.97
N LEU A 202 -0.45 10.31 -9.97
CA LEU A 202 -1.91 10.17 -9.89
C LEU A 202 -2.64 11.49 -9.73
N PHE A 203 -2.09 12.42 -8.95
CA PHE A 203 -2.72 13.72 -8.67
C PHE A 203 -2.25 14.81 -9.63
N GLY A 204 -1.66 14.42 -10.76
CA GLY A 204 -1.40 15.30 -11.91
C GLY A 204 -0.22 16.26 -11.76
N GLN A 205 0.65 16.11 -10.76
CA GLN A 205 1.82 16.98 -10.57
C GLN A 205 2.88 16.78 -11.66
N PHE A 206 2.89 15.60 -12.30
CA PHE A 206 3.77 15.33 -13.45
C PHE A 206 3.16 15.68 -14.81
N ALA A 207 1.93 16.17 -14.86
CA ALA A 207 1.27 16.51 -16.12
C ALA A 207 2.12 17.53 -16.89
N ALA A 208 2.49 17.19 -18.14
CA ALA A 208 3.38 17.95 -19.01
C ALA A 208 4.83 18.17 -18.51
N VAL A 209 5.24 17.53 -17.40
CA VAL A 209 6.60 17.58 -16.85
C VAL A 209 7.35 16.30 -17.17
N ILE A 210 6.74 15.14 -16.92
CA ILE A 210 7.32 13.81 -17.19
C ILE A 210 6.53 13.17 -18.33
N LEU A 211 7.16 13.07 -19.51
CA LEU A 211 6.52 12.57 -20.73
C LEU A 211 6.36 11.05 -20.74
N ASP A 212 7.25 10.33 -20.06
CA ASP A 212 7.19 8.87 -19.91
C ASP A 212 7.36 8.47 -18.44
N PRO A 213 6.26 8.41 -17.67
CA PRO A 213 6.32 8.17 -16.23
C PRO A 213 6.87 6.79 -15.85
N ALA A 214 6.64 5.74 -16.64
CA ALA A 214 6.99 4.37 -16.25
C ALA A 214 8.52 4.14 -16.20
N PRO A 215 9.33 4.51 -17.21
CA PRO A 215 10.80 4.44 -17.11
C PRO A 215 11.37 5.40 -16.07
N ALA A 216 10.78 6.60 -15.91
CA ALA A 216 11.21 7.55 -14.89
C ALA A 216 11.01 7.00 -13.48
N PHE A 217 9.87 6.34 -13.23
CA PHE A 217 9.60 5.61 -11.99
C PHE A 217 10.65 4.52 -11.76
N ASP A 218 10.86 3.68 -12.77
CA ASP A 218 11.79 2.56 -12.68
C ASP A 218 13.21 3.02 -12.36
N HIS A 219 13.64 4.12 -12.97
CA HIS A 219 14.92 4.75 -12.66
C HIS A 219 14.97 5.24 -11.21
N ALA A 220 13.94 5.96 -10.75
CA ALA A 220 13.87 6.46 -9.38
C ALA A 220 13.89 5.31 -8.35
N MET A 221 13.14 4.23 -8.59
CA MET A 221 13.08 3.08 -7.68
C MET A 221 14.41 2.30 -7.65
N ARG A 222 15.16 2.25 -8.75
CA ARG A 222 16.54 1.73 -8.78
C ARG A 222 17.50 2.61 -8.00
N ALA A 223 17.39 3.94 -8.13
CA ALA A 223 18.20 4.87 -7.36
C ALA A 223 17.92 4.72 -5.85
N LEU A 224 16.65 4.58 -5.46
CA LEU A 224 16.26 4.32 -4.08
C LEU A 224 16.78 2.97 -3.56
N ALA A 225 16.76 1.92 -4.39
CA ALA A 225 17.35 0.62 -4.04
C ALA A 225 18.84 0.75 -3.70
N ARG A 226 19.60 1.49 -4.53
CA ARG A 226 21.02 1.78 -4.26
C ARG A 226 21.20 2.67 -3.03
N TYR A 227 20.32 3.64 -2.83
CA TYR A 227 20.35 4.54 -1.68
C TYR A 227 20.19 3.80 -0.34
N VAL A 228 19.32 2.77 -0.28
CA VAL A 228 19.16 1.92 0.91
C VAL A 228 20.25 0.84 1.04
N GLY A 229 21.08 0.66 0.01
CA GLY A 229 22.22 -0.27 0.03
C GLY A 229 21.98 -1.62 -0.63
N LEU A 230 20.88 -1.81 -1.37
CA LEU A 230 20.67 -3.04 -2.12
C LEU A 230 21.69 -3.17 -3.27
N PRO A 231 22.11 -4.41 -3.62
CA PRO A 231 23.12 -4.63 -4.64
C PRO A 231 22.69 -4.09 -6.01
N GLY A 232 23.65 -3.62 -6.80
CA GLY A 232 23.39 -3.30 -8.20
C GLY A 232 22.94 -4.58 -8.92
N GLN A 233 21.97 -4.48 -9.83
CA GLN A 233 21.64 -5.62 -10.69
C GLN A 233 22.92 -5.99 -11.47
N PRO A 234 23.32 -7.27 -11.53
CA PRO A 234 24.46 -7.65 -12.34
C PRO A 234 24.23 -7.13 -13.78
N PRO A 235 25.28 -6.63 -14.47
CA PRO A 235 25.14 -6.20 -15.85
C PRO A 235 24.49 -7.33 -16.63
N ARG A 236 23.44 -7.01 -17.41
CA ARG A 236 22.84 -7.99 -18.31
C ARG A 236 23.96 -8.48 -19.22
N GLY A 237 24.38 -9.73 -19.04
CA GLY A 237 25.45 -10.33 -19.81
C GLY A 237 25.15 -10.17 -21.30
N SER A 238 26.12 -9.59 -22.00
CA SER A 238 26.27 -9.69 -23.45
C SER A 238 26.13 -11.17 -23.81
N THR A 239 25.08 -11.49 -24.56
CA THR A 239 25.05 -12.70 -25.40
C THR A 239 25.40 -12.27 -26.82
#